data_AF-A0A961Z4J8-F1
#
_entry.id   AF-A0A961Z4J8-F1
#
_cell.length_a   1.000
_cell.length_b   1.000
_cell.length_c   1.000
_cell.angle_alpha   90.00
_cell.angle_beta   90.00
_cell.angle_gamma   90.00
#
_symmetry.space_group_name_H-M   'P 1'
#
loop_
_entity.id
_entity.type
_entity.pdbx_description
1 polymer ?
#
loop_
_entity_poly.entity_id
_entity_poly.type
_entity_poly.pdbx_seq_one_letter_code
_entity_poly.pdbx_strand_id
1 'polypeptide(L)'
;HIAGNNAAIAFAGSQGHFELNVYNPMMAYNFLQSVRLLADAAVSFTDNCVVGIEPRLENIEAGLKNSLMLVTPLKEKYGYDRAAKIAKTAHKNGTTLREEAIKDGIPADDFDAIVVPAKMIGPDPA
;
A
#
# COMPACT_ATOMS: atom_id res chain seq x y z
N HIS A 1 -19.26 7.57 -12.91
CA HIS A 1 -20.24 8.66 -12.71
C HIS A 1 -19.58 9.98 -12.31
N ILE A 2 -19.01 10.12 -11.12
CA ILE A 2 -18.41 11.40 -10.65
C ILE A 2 -17.40 12.01 -11.64
N ALA A 3 -16.47 11.20 -12.17
CA ALA A 3 -15.52 11.68 -13.18
C ALA A 3 -16.21 12.20 -14.47
N GLY A 4 -17.32 11.59 -14.88
CA GLY A 4 -18.14 12.04 -16.01
C GLY A 4 -18.87 13.34 -15.70
N ASN A 5 -19.45 13.47 -14.50
CA ASN A 5 -20.06 14.72 -14.04
C ASN A 5 -19.03 15.86 -14.00
N ASN A 6 -17.80 15.58 -13.54
CA ASN A 6 -16.72 16.54 -13.58
C ASN A 6 -16.34 16.96 -15.02
N ALA A 7 -16.25 16.01 -15.96
CA ALA A 7 -15.99 16.33 -17.35
C ALA A 7 -17.11 17.19 -17.98
N ALA A 8 -18.38 16.92 -17.66
CA ALA A 8 -19.51 17.73 -18.11
C ALA A 8 -19.47 19.15 -17.53
N ILE A 9 -19.15 19.30 -16.24
CA ILE A 9 -18.96 20.60 -15.59
C ILE A 9 -17.80 21.35 -16.24
N ALA A 10 -16.66 20.70 -16.44
CA ALA A 10 -15.48 21.32 -17.04
C ALA A 10 -15.77 21.83 -18.47
N PHE A 11 -16.47 21.02 -19.27
CA PHE A 11 -16.91 21.43 -20.60
C PHE A 11 -17.85 22.64 -20.51
N ALA A 12 -18.92 22.58 -19.72
CA ALA A 12 -19.86 23.70 -19.60
C ALA A 12 -19.26 24.99 -19.02
N GLY A 13 -18.30 24.86 -18.10
CA GLY A 13 -17.56 25.98 -17.55
C GLY A 13 -16.79 26.76 -18.63
N SER A 14 -16.34 26.06 -19.69
CA SER A 14 -15.65 26.68 -20.83
C SER A 14 -16.58 27.40 -21.82
N GLN A 15 -17.90 27.21 -21.74
CA GLN A 15 -18.88 27.69 -22.74
C GLN A 15 -19.57 29.01 -22.35
N GLY A 16 -18.98 29.81 -21.45
CA GLY A 16 -19.50 31.14 -21.11
C GLY A 16 -19.44 32.10 -22.30
N HIS A 17 -20.51 32.87 -22.55
CA HIS A 17 -20.56 33.85 -23.62
C HIS A 17 -20.89 35.24 -23.05
N PHE A 18 -20.00 36.20 -23.30
CA PHE A 18 -20.09 37.58 -22.81
C PHE A 18 -20.34 37.66 -21.30
N GLU A 19 -21.42 38.31 -20.86
CA GLU A 19 -21.69 38.60 -19.45
C GLU A 19 -22.23 37.40 -18.65
N LEU A 20 -22.58 36.27 -19.29
CA LEU A 20 -23.24 35.16 -18.60
C LEU A 20 -22.93 33.77 -19.16
N ASN A 21 -22.70 32.81 -18.26
CA ASN A 21 -22.72 31.39 -18.59
C ASN A 21 -24.13 30.81 -18.37
N VAL A 22 -24.79 30.40 -19.46
CA VAL A 22 -26.17 29.86 -19.42
C VAL A 22 -26.24 28.36 -19.05
N TYR A 23 -25.10 27.68 -18.88
CA TYR A 23 -25.04 26.27 -18.47
C TYR A 23 -25.05 26.07 -16.95
N ASN A 24 -25.15 27.16 -16.16
CA ASN A 24 -25.17 27.12 -14.69
C ASN A 24 -26.13 26.06 -14.09
N PRO A 25 -27.38 25.89 -14.59
CA PRO A 25 -28.28 24.86 -14.04
C PRO A 25 -27.75 23.43 -14.19
N MET A 26 -27.15 23.11 -15.34
CA MET A 26 -26.58 21.78 -15.60
C MET A 26 -25.32 21.53 -14.74
N MET A 27 -24.45 22.55 -14.60
CA MET A 27 -23.26 22.46 -13.75
C MET A 27 -23.64 22.23 -12.29
N ALA A 28 -24.62 23.00 -11.77
CA ALA A 28 -25.12 22.85 -10.40
C ALA A 28 -25.73 21.46 -10.17
N TYR A 29 -26.52 20.95 -11.11
CA TYR A 29 -27.10 19.60 -11.04
C TYR A 29 -26.00 18.52 -10.95
N ASN A 30 -25.02 18.54 -11.86
CA ASN A 30 -23.95 17.55 -11.88
C ASN A 30 -23.09 17.61 -10.60
N PHE A 31 -22.88 18.81 -10.07
CA PHE A 31 -22.17 19.00 -8.81
C PHE A 31 -22.95 18.42 -7.63
N LEU A 32 -24.20 18.82 -7.45
CA LEU A 32 -25.05 18.34 -6.34
C LEU A 32 -25.27 16.82 -6.40
N GLN A 33 -25.46 16.27 -7.60
CA GLN A 33 -25.54 14.82 -7.79
C GLN A 33 -24.24 14.14 -7.37
N SER A 34 -23.08 14.71 -7.73
CA SER A 34 -21.78 14.16 -7.35
C SER A 34 -21.55 14.19 -5.85
N VAL A 35 -21.91 15.29 -5.19
CA VAL A 35 -21.83 15.44 -3.72
C VAL A 35 -22.67 14.38 -3.04
N ARG A 36 -23.93 14.20 -3.47
CA ARG A 36 -24.83 13.21 -2.89
C ARG A 36 -24.30 11.79 -3.06
N LEU A 37 -23.89 11.43 -4.28
CA LEU A 37 -23.36 10.10 -4.57
C LEU A 37 -22.09 9.79 -3.77
N LEU A 38 -21.17 10.76 -3.64
CA LEU A 38 -19.96 10.58 -2.85
C LEU A 38 -20.26 10.43 -1.36
N ALA A 39 -21.17 11.25 -0.83
CA ALA A 39 -21.56 11.18 0.58
C ALA A 39 -22.23 9.84 0.90
N ASP A 40 -23.25 9.46 0.13
CA ASP A 40 -23.99 8.21 0.33
C ASP A 40 -23.07 6.99 0.15
N ALA A 41 -22.17 7.02 -0.83
CA ALA A 41 -21.20 5.95 -1.05
C ALA A 41 -20.16 5.85 0.08
N ALA A 42 -19.67 6.97 0.61
CA ALA A 42 -18.69 6.98 1.70
C ALA A 42 -19.30 6.42 3.00
N VAL A 43 -20.54 6.81 3.34
CA VAL A 43 -21.26 6.26 4.49
C VAL A 43 -21.51 4.77 4.28
N SER A 44 -22.07 4.38 3.13
CA SER A 44 -22.35 2.98 2.82
C SER A 44 -21.09 2.11 2.83
N PHE A 45 -19.97 2.58 2.28
CA PHE A 45 -18.71 1.85 2.27
C PHE A 45 -18.13 1.73 3.69
N THR A 46 -18.25 2.78 4.50
CA THR A 46 -17.85 2.73 5.91
C THR A 46 -18.62 1.64 6.66
N ASP A 47 -19.95 1.70 6.59
CA ASP A 47 -20.83 0.85 7.39
C ASP A 47 -20.82 -0.61 6.92
N ASN A 48 -20.78 -0.84 5.61
CA ASN A 48 -20.93 -2.19 5.03
C ASN A 48 -19.60 -2.86 4.66
N CYS A 49 -18.48 -2.14 4.75
CA CYS A 49 -17.17 -2.72 4.43
C CYS A 49 -16.14 -2.38 5.50
N VAL A 50 -15.85 -1.10 5.75
CA VAL A 50 -14.70 -0.68 6.57
C VAL A 50 -14.80 -1.11 8.02
N VAL A 51 -15.95 -0.90 8.67
CA VAL A 51 -16.13 -1.20 10.10
C VAL A 51 -15.95 -2.69 10.42
N GLY A 52 -16.24 -3.58 9.46
CA GLY A 52 -16.14 -5.03 9.61
C GLY A 52 -14.83 -5.65 9.12
N ILE A 53 -13.80 -4.86 8.78
CA ILE A 53 -12.54 -5.41 8.28
C ILE A 53 -11.83 -6.17 9.40
N GLU A 54 -11.64 -7.48 9.21
CA GLU A 54 -10.82 -8.32 10.08
C GLU A 54 -9.55 -8.82 9.37
N PRO A 55 -8.40 -8.82 10.06
CA PRO A 55 -7.16 -9.30 9.48
C PRO A 55 -7.15 -10.84 9.39
N ARG A 56 -6.75 -11.36 8.23
CA ARG A 56 -6.40 -12.78 8.07
C ARG A 56 -4.98 -13.01 8.59
N LEU A 57 -4.85 -13.15 9.91
CA LEU A 57 -3.56 -13.21 10.61
C LEU A 57 -2.64 -14.30 10.06
N GLU A 58 -3.15 -15.51 9.81
CA GLU A 58 -2.37 -16.62 9.26
C GLU A 58 -1.74 -16.27 7.89
N ASN A 59 -2.50 -15.60 7.02
CA ASN A 59 -2.02 -15.18 5.71
C ASN A 59 -0.99 -14.05 5.80
N ILE A 60 -1.21 -13.09 6.70
CA ILE A 60 -0.28 -11.99 6.94
C ILE A 60 1.04 -12.55 7.49
N GLU A 61 0.98 -13.46 8.46
CA GLU A 61 2.16 -14.09 9.05
C GLU A 61 2.92 -14.94 8.02
N ALA A 62 2.22 -15.72 7.20
CA ALA A 62 2.82 -16.49 6.11
C ALA A 62 3.50 -15.57 5.08
N GLY A 63 2.85 -14.47 4.70
CA GLY A 63 3.43 -13.46 3.81
C GLY A 63 4.69 -12.82 4.39
N LEU A 64 4.69 -12.54 5.69
CA LEU A 64 5.83 -11.97 6.39
C LEU A 64 7.01 -12.95 6.44
N LYS A 65 6.78 -14.21 6.83
CA LYS A 65 7.82 -15.25 6.92
C LYS A 65 8.47 -15.56 5.57
N ASN A 66 7.71 -15.43 4.48
CA ASN A 66 8.19 -15.70 3.12
C ASN A 66 8.76 -14.46 2.42
N SER A 67 8.73 -13.28 3.05
CA SER A 67 9.21 -12.05 2.44
C SER A 67 10.74 -12.02 2.33
N LEU A 68 11.24 -12.00 1.10
CA LEU A 68 12.67 -11.87 0.81
C LEU A 68 13.21 -10.46 1.04
N MET A 69 12.33 -9.48 1.26
CA MET A 69 12.72 -8.08 1.50
C MET A 69 13.20 -7.84 2.93
N LEU A 70 12.96 -8.78 3.84
CA LEU A 70 13.46 -8.73 5.23
C LEU A 70 14.98 -8.90 5.34
N VAL A 71 15.67 -9.15 4.23
CA VAL A 71 17.13 -9.32 4.17
C VAL A 71 17.91 -8.02 4.39
N THR A 72 17.26 -6.86 4.24
CA THR A 72 17.94 -5.56 4.17
C THR A 72 18.75 -5.17 5.42
N PRO A 73 18.36 -5.49 6.67
CA PRO A 73 19.15 -5.16 7.85
C PRO A 73 20.43 -5.99 7.96
N LEU A 74 20.48 -7.18 7.33
CA LEU A 74 21.69 -7.99 7.33
C LEU A 74 22.88 -7.27 6.70
N LYS A 75 22.65 -6.28 5.83
CA LYS A 75 23.72 -5.52 5.17
C LYS A 75 24.62 -4.78 6.17
N GLU A 76 24.10 -4.36 7.33
CA GLU A 76 24.83 -3.53 8.30
C GLU A 76 25.93 -4.32 9.00
N LYS A 77 25.67 -5.59 9.30
CA LYS A 77 26.63 -6.48 9.95
C LYS A 77 27.37 -7.38 8.96
N TYR A 78 26.70 -7.86 7.93
CA TYR A 78 27.19 -8.90 7.03
C TYR A 78 27.53 -8.41 5.62
N GLY A 79 27.29 -7.14 5.31
CA GLY A 79 27.56 -6.53 4.02
C GLY A 79 26.48 -6.79 2.97
N TYR A 80 26.42 -5.90 1.99
CA TYR A 80 25.40 -5.89 0.95
C TYR A 80 25.44 -7.15 0.06
N ASP A 81 26.62 -7.55 -0.42
CA ASP A 81 26.77 -8.67 -1.35
C ASP A 81 26.31 -10.00 -0.74
N ARG A 82 26.59 -10.19 0.55
CA ARG A 82 26.19 -11.39 1.29
C ARG A 82 24.68 -11.43 1.49
N ALA A 83 24.08 -10.31 1.90
CA ALA A 83 22.62 -10.18 2.01
C ALA A 83 21.94 -10.42 0.65
N ALA A 84 22.43 -9.82 -0.43
CA ALA A 84 21.89 -10.01 -1.78
C ALA A 84 22.00 -11.47 -2.26
N LYS A 85 23.12 -12.14 -1.96
CA LYS A 85 23.32 -13.57 -2.26
C LYS A 85 22.29 -14.44 -1.53
N ILE A 86 22.08 -14.22 -0.23
CA ILE A 86 21.12 -14.97 0.59
C ILE A 86 19.71 -14.83 0.01
N ALA A 87 19.26 -13.60 -0.30
CA ALA A 87 17.93 -13.36 -0.87
C ALA A 87 17.75 -14.02 -2.25
N LYS A 88 18.74 -13.91 -3.14
CA LYS A 88 18.70 -14.57 -4.46
C LYS A 88 18.64 -16.09 -4.34
N THR A 89 19.37 -16.65 -3.37
CA THR A 89 19.42 -18.10 -3.14
C THR A 89 18.10 -18.61 -2.56
N ALA A 90 17.51 -17.89 -1.60
CA ALA A 90 16.20 -18.19 -1.04
C ALA A 90 15.11 -18.15 -2.12
N HIS A 91 15.14 -17.14 -3.00
CA HIS A 91 14.21 -17.06 -4.13
C HIS A 91 14.34 -18.26 -5.08
N LYS A 92 15.58 -18.63 -5.43
CA LYS A 92 15.87 -19.74 -6.35
C LYS A 92 15.44 -21.09 -5.77
N ASN A 93 15.65 -21.29 -4.47
CA ASN A 93 15.39 -22.56 -3.80
C ASN A 93 13.96 -22.68 -3.25
N GLY A 94 13.19 -21.59 -3.24
CA GLY A 94 11.85 -21.56 -2.64
C GLY A 94 11.88 -21.74 -1.12
N THR A 95 12.98 -21.35 -0.47
CA THR A 95 13.23 -21.50 0.97
C THR A 95 13.12 -20.16 1.69
N THR A 96 13.10 -20.18 3.02
CA THR A 96 13.03 -18.95 3.81
C THR A 96 14.39 -18.25 3.89
N LEU A 97 14.39 -16.93 4.12
CA LEU A 97 15.63 -16.17 4.34
C LEU A 97 16.43 -16.72 5.53
N ARG A 98 15.74 -17.12 6.60
CA ARG A 98 16.37 -17.67 7.81
C ARG A 98 17.13 -18.96 7.50
N GLU A 99 16.52 -19.87 6.73
CA GLU A 99 17.16 -21.12 6.31
C GLU A 99 18.43 -20.86 5.48
N GLU A 100 18.35 -19.99 4.48
CA GLU A 100 19.51 -19.70 3.64
C GLU A 100 20.58 -18.89 4.36
N ALA A 101 20.20 -18.01 5.29
CA ALA A 101 21.16 -17.29 6.14
C ALA A 101 21.95 -18.26 7.03
N ILE A 102 21.27 -19.24 7.65
CA ILE A 102 21.92 -20.27 8.47
C ILE A 102 22.83 -21.16 7.61
N LYS A 103 22.39 -21.57 6.41
CA LYS A 103 23.21 -22.34 5.46
C LYS A 103 24.44 -21.56 4.98
N ASP A 104 24.32 -20.24 4.82
CA ASP A 104 25.43 -19.35 4.46
C ASP A 104 26.35 -19.04 5.65
N GLY A 105 26.05 -19.56 6.84
CA GLY A 105 26.90 -19.47 8.03
C GLY A 105 26.62 -18.28 8.95
N ILE A 106 25.42 -17.69 8.88
CA ILE A 106 24.93 -16.72 9.87
C ILE A 106 24.30 -17.48 11.04
N PRO A 107 24.74 -17.28 12.29
CA PRO A 107 24.11 -17.91 13.45
C PRO A 107 22.62 -17.57 13.54
N ALA A 108 21.80 -18.56 13.88
CA ALA A 108 20.34 -18.39 13.97
C ALA A 108 19.95 -17.26 14.93
N ASP A 109 20.56 -17.22 16.11
CA ASP A 109 20.32 -16.18 17.13
C ASP A 109 20.65 -14.78 16.61
N ASP A 110 21.65 -14.67 15.74
CA ASP A 110 22.06 -13.38 15.19
C ASP A 110 21.14 -12.92 14.05
N PHE A 111 20.67 -13.85 13.21
CA PHE A 111 19.62 -13.54 12.24
C PHE A 111 18.34 -13.09 12.94
N ASP A 112 17.91 -13.81 13.98
CA ASP A 112 16.68 -13.51 14.72
C ASP A 112 16.80 -12.21 15.53
N ALA A 113 18.01 -11.81 15.94
CA ALA A 113 18.27 -10.52 16.58
C ALA A 113 18.27 -9.33 15.60
N ILE A 114 18.72 -9.54 14.36
CA ILE A 114 18.83 -8.50 13.33
C ILE A 114 17.51 -8.33 12.56
N VAL A 115 16.91 -9.43 12.15
CA VAL A 115 15.72 -9.46 11.29
C VAL A 115 14.47 -9.52 12.17
N VAL A 116 14.10 -8.36 12.72
CA VAL A 116 12.92 -8.20 13.59
C VAL A 116 11.90 -7.31 12.88
N PRO A 117 10.90 -7.87 12.17
CA PRO A 117 9.95 -7.07 11.39
C PRO A 117 9.23 -5.97 12.17
N ALA A 118 8.94 -6.22 13.46
CA ALA A 118 8.30 -5.23 14.34
C ALA A 118 9.16 -3.96 14.57
N LYS A 119 10.48 -4.02 14.33
CA LYS A 119 11.41 -2.89 14.38
C LYS A 119 11.68 -2.28 13.00
N MET A 120 11.12 -2.83 11.93
CA MET A 120 11.35 -2.40 10.54
C MET A 120 10.20 -1.56 9.97
N ILE A 121 9.41 -0.92 10.84
CA ILE A 121 8.18 -0.17 10.49
C ILE A 121 8.37 1.35 10.51
N GLY A 122 9.59 1.84 10.72
CA GLY A 122 9.93 3.27 10.76
C GLY A 122 11.44 3.45 10.94
N PRO A 123 11.95 4.69 10.81
CA PRO A 123 13.34 4.99 11.14
C PRO A 123 13.60 4.83 12.65
N ASP A 124 14.84 4.53 13.02
CA ASP A 124 15.23 4.50 14.43
C ASP A 124 14.99 5.87 15.10
N PRO A 125 14.50 5.90 16.35
CA PRO A 125 14.39 7.14 17.10
C PRO A 125 15.77 7.82 17.21
N ALA A 126 15.81 9.13 16.93
CA ALA A 126 17.01 9.96 17.05
C ALA A 126 17.50 10.07 18.50
#